data_AF-H1PXM0-F1
#
_entry.id   AF-H1PXM0-F1
#
_cell.length_a   1.000
_cell.length_b   1.000
_cell.length_c   1.000
_cell.angle_alpha   90.00
_cell.angle_beta   90.00
_cell.angle_gamma   90.00
#
_symmetry.space_group_name_H-M   'P 1'
#
loop_
_entity.id
_entity.type
_entity.pdbx_description
1 polymer ?
#
loop_
_entity_poly.entity_id
_entity_poly.type
_entity_poly.pdbx_seq_one_letter_code
_entity_poly.pdbx_strand_id
1 'polypeptide(L)'
;MKKIILCMIRFYQKYISIFLGKNCRFIPTCSAYTYEAVEKFGVVKGVYLGIKRIIKCHPFNPGGFDPVPEKKEKKKFREDK
;
A
#
# COMPACT_ATOMS: atom_id res chain seq x y z
N MET A 1 0.16 11.46 14.51
CA MET A 1 0.34 11.77 13.07
C MET A 1 0.04 10.58 12.14
N LYS A 2 0.62 9.38 12.34
CA LYS A 2 0.40 8.19 11.48
C LYS A 2 -1.08 7.77 11.32
N LYS A 3 -1.85 7.84 12.41
CA LYS A 3 -3.28 7.46 12.44
C LYS A 3 -4.18 8.38 11.61
N ILE A 4 -3.86 9.67 11.51
CA ILE A 4 -4.67 10.63 10.74
C ILE A 4 -4.58 10.32 9.25
N ILE A 5 -3.36 10.06 8.77
CA ILE A 5 -3.11 9.70 7.37
C ILE A 5 -3.71 8.32 7.05
N LEU A 6 -3.56 7.33 7.94
CA LEU A 6 -4.23 6.03 7.78
C LEU A 6 -5.77 6.16 7.75
N CYS A 7 -6.33 7.07 8.54
CA CYS A 7 -7.77 7.34 8.55
C CYS A 7 -8.24 7.99 7.24
N MET A 8 -7.50 8.97 6.71
CA MET A 8 -7.78 9.55 5.39
C MET A 8 -7.66 8.52 4.26
N ILE A 9 -6.65 7.64 4.31
CA ILE A 9 -6.50 6.55 3.34
C ILE A 9 -7.67 5.56 3.44
N ARG A 10 -8.13 5.23 4.65
CA ARG A 10 -9.31 4.38 4.86
C ARG A 10 -10.59 5.03 4.36
N PHE A 11 -10.74 6.34 4.56
CA PHE A 11 -11.86 7.10 4.03
C PHE A 11 -11.82 7.05 2.50
N TYR A 12 -10.70 7.44 1.89
CA TYR A 12 -10.49 7.35 0.45
C TYR A 12 -10.76 5.94 -0.10
N GLN A 13 -10.26 4.88 0.56
CA GLN A 13 -10.56 3.49 0.20
C GLN A 13 -12.05 3.18 0.22
N LYS A 14 -12.79 3.63 1.24
CA LYS A 14 -14.23 3.36 1.37
C LYS A 14 -15.05 4.05 0.29
N TYR A 15 -14.70 5.30 -0.06
CA TYR A 15 -15.42 6.07 -1.07
C TYR A 15 -15.03 5.69 -2.50
N ILE A 16 -13.76 5.34 -2.76
CA ILE A 16 -13.31 4.93 -4.10
C ILE A 16 -13.49 3.45 -4.38
N SER A 17 -13.48 2.57 -3.37
CA SER A 17 -13.76 1.14 -3.59
C SER A 17 -15.17 0.89 -4.13
N ILE A 18 -16.12 1.80 -3.90
CA ILE A 18 -17.47 1.74 -4.49
C ILE A 18 -17.42 1.99 -6.00
N PHE A 19 -16.52 2.88 -6.45
CA PHE A 19 -16.39 3.27 -7.86
C PHE A 19 -15.39 2.41 -8.65
N LEU A 20 -14.41 1.78 -8.00
CA LEU A 20 -13.28 1.17 -8.70
C LEU A 20 -13.49 -0.27 -9.16
N GLY A 21 -14.56 -0.97 -8.75
CA GLY A 21 -14.85 -2.35 -9.17
C GLY A 21 -13.69 -3.36 -8.94
N LYS A 22 -13.81 -4.58 -9.49
CA LYS A 22 -12.74 -5.61 -9.49
C LYS A 22 -11.69 -5.36 -10.59
N ASN A 23 -11.07 -4.17 -10.61
CA ASN A 23 -10.04 -3.85 -11.61
C ASN A 23 -8.61 -4.27 -11.20
N CYS A 24 -8.36 -4.57 -9.93
CA CYS A 24 -7.06 -5.09 -9.51
C CYS A 24 -6.91 -6.57 -9.87
N ARG A 25 -5.85 -6.87 -10.62
CA ARG A 25 -5.46 -8.22 -11.05
C ARG A 25 -4.62 -8.96 -10.01
N PHE A 26 -4.11 -8.22 -9.03
CA PHE A 26 -3.30 -8.75 -7.95
C PHE A 26 -4.08 -8.92 -6.66
N ILE A 27 -3.72 -9.96 -5.89
CA ILE A 27 -4.26 -10.26 -4.57
C ILE A 27 -3.12 -10.12 -3.54
N PRO A 28 -3.29 -9.37 -2.44
CA PRO A 28 -4.42 -8.48 -2.14
C PRO A 28 -4.51 -7.32 -3.15
N THR A 29 -5.64 -6.60 -3.20
CA THR A 29 -5.85 -5.50 -4.16
C THR A 29 -4.78 -4.40 -4.00
N CYS A 30 -4.58 -3.61 -5.04
CA CYS A 30 -3.59 -2.52 -5.07
C CYS A 30 -3.81 -1.51 -3.93
N SER A 31 -5.07 -1.23 -3.57
CA SER A 31 -5.43 -0.38 -2.44
C SER A 31 -5.13 -1.05 -1.09
N ALA A 32 -5.48 -2.32 -0.91
CA ALA A 32 -5.18 -3.08 0.31
C ALA A 32 -3.67 -3.19 0.56
N TYR A 33 -2.91 -3.47 -0.50
CA TYR A 33 -1.44 -3.49 -0.45
C TYR A 33 -0.86 -2.12 -0.10
N THR A 34 -1.42 -1.04 -0.65
CA THR A 34 -0.95 0.31 -0.32
C THR A 34 -1.21 0.62 1.16
N TYR A 35 -2.39 0.23 1.69
CA TYR A 35 -2.71 0.40 3.10
C TYR A 35 -1.74 -0.37 4.01
N GLU A 36 -1.54 -1.65 3.73
CA GLU A 36 -0.67 -2.53 4.50
C GLU A 36 0.81 -2.11 4.37
N ALA A 37 1.23 -1.62 3.21
CA ALA A 37 2.57 -1.07 2.99
C ALA A 37 2.78 0.25 3.74
N VAL A 38 1.78 1.12 3.82
CA VAL A 38 1.83 2.36 4.62
C VAL A 38 1.85 2.03 6.11
N GLU A 39 1.10 1.03 6.55
CA GLU A 39 1.08 0.55 7.92
C GLU A 39 2.43 -0.04 8.34
N LYS A 40 3.02 -0.92 7.51
CA LYS A 40 4.32 -1.56 7.78
C LYS A 40 5.51 -0.61 7.62
N PHE A 41 5.61 0.08 6.49
CA PHE A 41 6.81 0.85 6.11
C PHE A 41 6.70 2.36 6.37
N GLY A 42 5.53 2.87 6.74
CA GLY A 42 5.24 4.30 6.85
C GLY A 42 4.78 4.91 5.53
N VAL A 43 4.27 6.15 5.58
CA VAL A 43 3.58 6.81 4.45
C VAL A 43 4.44 6.87 3.19
N VAL A 44 5.68 7.37 3.28
CA VAL A 44 6.54 7.57 2.10
C VAL A 44 6.84 6.25 1.38
N LYS A 45 7.31 5.23 2.11
CA LYS A 45 7.62 3.92 1.51
C LYS A 45 6.36 3.18 1.09
N GLY A 46 5.28 3.26 1.86
CA GLY A 46 4.03 2.59 1.55
C GLY A 46 3.36 3.12 0.29
N VAL A 47 3.34 4.46 0.12
CA VAL A 47 2.84 5.10 -1.08
C VAL A 47 3.70 4.74 -2.29
N TYR A 48 5.03 4.77 -2.17
CA TYR A 48 5.93 4.36 -3.25
C TYR A 48 5.67 2.90 -3.71
N LEU A 49 5.54 1.97 -2.76
CA LEU A 49 5.24 0.56 -3.05
C LEU A 49 3.84 0.40 -3.70
N GLY A 50 2.84 1.14 -3.20
CA GLY A 50 1.49 1.17 -3.75
C GLY A 50 1.43 1.67 -5.20
N ILE A 51 2.06 2.82 -5.48
CA ILE A 51 2.11 3.41 -6.84
C ILE A 51 2.80 2.44 -7.81
N LYS A 52 3.94 1.87 -7.41
CA LYS A 52 4.66 0.88 -8.23
C LYS A 52 3.77 -0.30 -8.60
N ARG A 53 2.89 -0.73 -7.69
CA ARG A 53 1.97 -1.85 -7.91
C ARG A 53 0.77 -1.46 -8.77
N ILE A 54 0.25 -0.24 -8.63
CA ILE A 54 -0.79 0.31 -9.51
C ILE A 54 -0.29 0.37 -10.95
N ILE A 55 0.94 0.84 -11.20
CA ILE A 55 1.55 0.87 -12.54
C ILE A 55 1.68 -0.54 -13.13
N LYS A 56 2.02 -1.54 -12.30
CA LYS A 56 2.07 -2.95 -12.73
C LYS A 56 0.68 -3.54 -13.02
N CYS A 57 -0.40 -2.95 -12.51
CA CYS A 57 -1.75 -3.47 -12.61
C CYS A 57 -2.43 -3.06 -13.94
N HIS A 58 -1.88 -3.55 -15.07
CA HIS A 58 -2.40 -3.32 -16.42
C HIS A 58 -3.04 -4.60 -17.04
N PRO A 59 -3.98 -4.49 -18.01
CA PRO A 59 -4.72 -5.62 -18.64
C PRO A 59 -3.87 -6.78 -19.11
N PHE A 60 -2.68 -6.47 -19.60
CA PHE A 60 -1.73 -7.45 -20.11
C PHE A 60 -0.89 -8.15 -19.02
N ASN A 61 -1.16 -7.92 -17.74
CA ASN A 61 -0.50 -8.62 -16.65
C ASN A 61 -1.44 -9.71 -16.13
N PRO A 62 -1.04 -11.01 -16.12
CA PRO A 62 -1.89 -12.09 -15.59
C PRO A 62 -2.28 -11.86 -14.12
N GLY A 63 -1.58 -10.98 -13.41
CA GLY A 63 -1.83 -10.75 -12.00
C GLY A 63 -1.33 -11.93 -11.16
N GLY A 64 -1.79 -12.01 -9.92
CA GLY A 64 -1.39 -13.07 -8.99
C GLY A 64 -1.30 -12.63 -7.53
N PHE A 65 -0.82 -13.55 -6.69
CA PHE A 65 -0.61 -13.29 -5.26
C PHE A 65 0.73 -12.59 -5.03
N ASP A 66 0.70 -11.36 -4.49
CA ASP A 66 1.90 -10.56 -4.20
C ASP A 66 1.72 -9.80 -2.87
N PRO A 67 1.93 -10.46 -1.72
CA PRO A 67 1.70 -9.86 -0.41
C PRO A 67 2.74 -8.77 -0.10
N VAL A 68 2.38 -7.84 0.78
CA VAL A 68 3.34 -6.80 1.22
C VAL A 68 4.48 -7.48 1.99
N PRO A 69 5.76 -7.27 1.59
CA PRO A 69 6.90 -7.88 2.25
C PRO A 69 6.96 -7.48 3.72
N GLU A 70 7.44 -8.40 4.57
CA GLU A 70 7.62 -8.11 5.98
C GLU A 70 8.73 -7.09 6.20
N LYS A 71 8.50 -6.18 7.14
CA LYS A 71 9.46 -5.15 7.50
C LYS A 71 10.60 -5.80 8.27
N LYS A 72 11.74 -6.06 7.61
CA LYS A 72 12.99 -6.34 8.33
C LYS A 72 13.27 -5.16 9.24
N GLU A 73 13.29 -5.38 10.55
CA GLU A 73 13.61 -4.37 11.54
C GLU A 73 15.01 -3.83 11.28
N LYS A 74 15.10 -2.67 10.61
CA LYS A 74 16.33 -1.89 10.66
C LYS A 74 16.35 -1.22 12.02
N LYS A 75 17.11 -1.81 12.95
CA LYS A 75 17.52 -1.17 14.21
C LYS A 75 17.96 0.25 13.87
N LYS A 76 17.21 1.25 14.33
CA LYS A 76 17.68 2.64 14.33
C LYS A 76 18.85 2.69 15.31
N PHE A 77 20.07 2.77 14.80
CA PHE A 77 21.15 3.33 15.59
C PHE A 77 20.76 4.79 15.83
N ARG A 78 20.65 5.17 17.11
CA ARG A 78 20.50 6.55 17.55
C ARG A 78 21.66 7.35 16.99
N GLU A 79 21.36 8.48 16.36
CA GLU A 79 22.25 9.63 16.36
C GLU A 79 21.45 10.76 17.00
N ASP A 80 21.68 10.89 18.31
CA ASP A 80 21.39 12.09 19.08
C ASP A 80 22.28 13.21 18.53
N LYS A 81 21.69 14.35 18.16
CA LYS A 81 22.41 15.61 18.03
C LYS A 81 21.50 16.76 18.45
#